data_AF-A0A9N9BMR0-F1
#
_entry.id   AF-A0A9N9BMR0-F1
#
_cell.length_a   1.000
_cell.length_b   1.000
_cell.length_c   1.000
_cell.angle_alpha   90.00
_cell.angle_beta   90.00
_cell.angle_gamma   90.00
#
_symmetry.space_group_name_H-M   'P 1'
#
loop_
_entity.id
_entity.type
_entity.pdbx_description
1 polymer ?
#
loop_
_entity_poly.entity_id
_entity_poly.type
_entity_poly.pdbx_seq_one_letter_code
_entity_poly.pdbx_strand_id
1 'polypeptide(L)'
;MKPFSLISTCLFFSLTLFSISSTSAQCIDQPSPIKPRNKMAVACSMVKQPKKNLKFHVSNETNMFDLQFFCEIQDKALCAKAKSSFEEAGRIITSTLILNTPIIINATFQDMEDPGILGAAGPLRSIPMKDDDGIERLYPQALVKQFQLGSHPEFAPVDIVADFNSLVPFWFEGDPPITNKQIGFLELILHELMHGLGFNSAWSDNFPQAATPEIIGLTTEPGITDLNATIVFRGFQERALDKYLILLPDNKTTAFYANELNKFANGSTFKNVDDFSDKFIASPQYLVGKEIFSYFVTPKSLVFKPSVSDKEEDMTYLETSLNPFERGSSISHVDIAMYTNTSEFLMTYLQESGRTLNDSIRIGGNFAGGAIGYKLRLILESLGYATRENPKPYNPSPPVFSTDKSNINTSSRITFSCNIYLAFAVGITMIISIL
;
A
#
# COMPACT_ATOMS: atom_id res chain seq x y z
N MET A 1 50.52 23.17 55.64
CA MET A 1 51.20 22.33 54.62
C MET A 1 50.27 21.19 54.25
N LYS A 2 49.99 21.06 52.95
CA LYS A 2 49.19 20.05 52.23
C LYS A 2 47.65 20.05 52.43
N PRO A 3 46.87 20.30 51.35
CA PRO A 3 45.41 20.44 51.37
C PRO A 3 44.66 19.20 50.83
N PHE A 4 43.34 19.18 51.09
CA PHE A 4 42.19 18.65 50.33
C PHE A 4 42.37 17.48 49.33
N SER A 5 41.49 16.47 49.44
CA SER A 5 40.53 16.14 48.37
C SER A 5 39.49 15.11 48.86
N LEU A 6 38.25 15.55 49.08
CA LEU A 6 37.08 14.67 49.13
C LEU A 6 36.52 14.65 47.70
N ILE A 7 36.73 13.55 46.98
CA ILE A 7 36.19 13.37 45.63
C ILE A 7 34.70 13.03 45.77
N SER A 8 33.84 14.01 45.50
CA SER A 8 32.42 13.82 45.28
C SER A 8 32.22 13.34 43.84
N THR A 9 31.91 12.07 43.66
CA THR A 9 31.50 11.48 42.38
C THR A 9 30.05 11.83 42.09
N CYS A 10 29.82 12.97 41.43
CA CYS A 10 28.57 13.20 40.69
C CYS A 10 28.62 12.38 39.39
N LEU A 11 27.96 11.24 39.37
CA LEU A 11 27.64 10.52 38.14
C LEU A 11 26.59 11.34 37.36
N PHE A 12 27.06 12.01 36.32
CA PHE A 12 26.21 12.63 35.31
C PHE A 12 25.40 11.55 34.60
N PHE A 13 24.11 11.44 34.93
CA PHE A 13 23.15 10.84 34.00
C PHE A 13 22.98 11.82 32.83
N SER A 14 23.74 11.58 31.75
CA SER A 14 23.42 12.12 30.44
C SER A 14 22.09 11.50 30.01
N LEU A 15 20.97 12.16 30.35
CA LEU A 15 19.71 11.95 29.63
C LEU A 15 19.95 12.44 28.20
N THR A 16 20.40 11.55 27.32
CA THR A 16 20.17 11.74 25.89
C THR A 16 18.67 11.67 25.71
N LEU A 17 18.02 12.82 25.72
CA LEU A 17 16.74 12.99 25.04
C LEU A 17 17.01 12.61 23.58
N PHE A 18 16.77 11.34 23.25
CA PHE A 18 16.41 10.98 21.90
C PHE A 18 15.15 11.77 21.59
N SER A 19 15.31 12.88 20.88
CA SER A 19 14.23 13.42 20.09
C SER A 19 13.83 12.31 19.14
N ILE A 20 12.80 11.54 19.51
CA ILE A 20 12.10 10.69 18.56
C ILE A 20 11.50 11.68 17.57
N SER A 21 12.21 11.94 16.47
CA SER A 21 11.66 12.69 15.36
C SER A 21 10.39 11.98 14.96
N SER A 22 9.24 12.59 15.29
CA SER A 22 7.94 12.08 14.92
C SER A 22 7.94 11.83 13.42
N THR A 23 7.86 10.57 13.04
CA THR A 23 7.83 10.10 11.66
C THR A 23 6.59 10.67 10.99
N SER A 24 6.76 11.62 10.07
CA SER A 24 5.67 11.91 9.14
C SER A 24 5.41 10.63 8.33
N ALA A 25 4.20 10.08 8.39
CA ALA A 25 3.82 8.98 7.51
C ALA A 25 4.10 9.39 6.05
N GLN A 26 4.75 8.51 5.28
CA GLN A 26 5.16 8.79 3.89
C GLN A 26 4.20 8.12 2.91
N CYS A 27 3.85 8.84 1.85
CA CYS A 27 3.04 8.35 0.76
C CYS A 27 4.00 7.73 -0.25
N ILE A 28 3.50 6.79 -1.04
CA ILE A 28 4.33 6.10 -2.04
C ILE A 28 3.71 6.33 -3.40
N ASP A 29 4.43 7.03 -4.26
CA ASP A 29 4.08 7.19 -5.65
C ASP A 29 4.74 6.09 -6.49
N GLN A 30 3.96 5.45 -7.35
CA GLN A 30 4.38 4.46 -8.33
C GLN A 30 3.96 4.97 -9.72
N PRO A 31 4.79 5.80 -10.37
CA PRO A 31 4.44 6.46 -11.62
C PRO A 31 4.33 5.53 -12.83
N SER A 32 4.87 4.30 -12.73
CA SER A 32 4.84 3.33 -13.81
C SER A 32 4.46 1.94 -13.27
N PRO A 33 3.33 1.35 -13.70
CA PRO A 33 2.90 0.03 -13.25
C PRO A 33 3.83 -1.08 -13.75
N ILE A 34 4.45 -0.90 -14.92
CA ILE A 34 5.40 -1.85 -15.54
C ILE A 34 6.79 -1.85 -14.88
N LYS A 35 7.10 -0.83 -14.06
CA LYS A 35 8.33 -0.73 -13.28
C LYS A 35 8.00 -0.73 -11.79
N PRO A 36 7.55 -1.86 -11.22
CA PRO A 36 7.06 -1.91 -9.83
C PRO A 36 8.13 -1.60 -8.77
N ARG A 37 9.42 -1.61 -9.13
CA ARG A 37 10.53 -1.16 -8.26
C ARG A 37 10.76 0.35 -8.28
N ASN A 38 10.24 1.05 -9.28
CA ASN A 38 10.34 2.51 -9.37
C ASN A 38 9.24 3.15 -8.52
N LYS A 39 9.53 3.27 -7.23
CA LYS A 39 8.64 3.86 -6.23
C LYS A 39 9.32 5.04 -5.56
N MET A 40 8.54 6.07 -5.30
CA MET A 40 9.02 7.32 -4.74
C MET A 40 8.30 7.58 -3.42
N ALA A 41 9.06 7.73 -2.33
CA ALA A 41 8.50 8.32 -1.13
C ALA A 41 8.14 9.77 -1.43
N VAL A 42 6.95 10.20 -1.02
CA VAL A 42 6.49 11.58 -1.14
C VAL A 42 5.81 12.01 0.15
N ALA A 43 5.79 13.32 0.41
CA ALA A 43 5.13 13.85 1.59
C ALA A 43 3.61 13.56 1.57
N CYS A 44 3.08 12.93 2.63
CA CYS A 44 1.63 12.82 2.86
C CYS A 44 1.11 14.09 3.57
N SER A 45 1.19 15.25 2.92
CA SER A 45 0.70 16.49 3.52
C SER A 45 -0.80 16.40 3.79
N MET A 46 -1.23 16.65 5.03
CA MET A 46 -2.65 16.64 5.38
C MET A 46 -3.35 17.88 4.86
N VAL A 47 -4.42 17.67 4.11
CA VAL A 47 -5.33 18.73 3.66
C VAL A 47 -6.65 18.65 4.40
N LYS A 48 -7.30 19.80 4.57
CA LYS A 48 -8.69 19.89 5.05
C LYS A 48 -9.60 19.99 3.85
N GLN A 49 -10.54 19.06 3.73
CA GLN A 49 -11.64 19.21 2.81
C GLN A 49 -12.94 19.39 3.60
N PRO A 50 -13.78 20.39 3.25
CA PRO A 50 -15.11 20.44 3.82
C PRO A 50 -15.80 19.13 3.47
N LYS A 51 -16.43 18.47 4.46
CA LYS A 51 -17.25 17.28 4.22
C LYS A 51 -18.32 17.65 3.19
N LYS A 52 -18.10 17.26 1.93
CA LYS A 52 -19.11 17.41 0.89
C LYS A 52 -20.11 16.29 1.14
N ASN A 53 -21.39 16.62 1.30
CA ASN A 53 -22.47 15.64 1.19
C ASN A 53 -22.61 15.25 -0.29
N LEU A 54 -21.58 14.58 -0.85
CA LEU A 54 -21.67 14.03 -2.20
C LEU A 54 -22.75 12.96 -2.17
N LYS A 55 -23.71 13.06 -3.08
CA LYS A 55 -24.71 12.01 -3.25
C LYS A 55 -23.98 10.80 -3.81
N PHE A 56 -24.16 9.65 -3.17
CA PHE A 56 -23.67 8.37 -3.70
C PHE A 56 -24.28 8.13 -5.08
N HIS A 57 -23.43 7.85 -6.07
CA HIS A 57 -23.90 7.45 -7.39
C HIS A 57 -24.01 5.92 -7.43
N VAL A 58 -25.24 5.43 -7.52
CA VAL A 58 -25.57 4.01 -7.79
C VAL A 58 -26.11 3.86 -9.23
N SER A 59 -26.07 4.92 -10.04
CA SER A 59 -26.76 4.95 -11.33
C SER A 59 -25.93 4.31 -12.44
N ASN A 60 -26.55 3.37 -13.17
CA ASN A 60 -26.03 2.75 -14.39
C ASN A 60 -25.68 3.73 -15.53
N GLU A 61 -26.01 5.02 -15.43
CA GLU A 61 -25.95 5.96 -16.55
C GLU A 61 -24.68 6.83 -16.60
N THR A 62 -23.96 7.01 -15.49
CA THR A 62 -22.79 7.88 -15.43
C THR A 62 -21.55 7.08 -15.08
N ASN A 63 -20.61 6.94 -16.03
CA ASN A 63 -19.33 6.31 -15.79
C ASN A 63 -18.54 7.13 -14.75
N MET A 64 -18.23 6.55 -13.60
CA MET A 64 -17.47 7.20 -12.51
C MET A 64 -15.96 7.07 -12.69
N PHE A 65 -15.51 6.53 -13.82
CA PHE A 65 -14.11 6.44 -14.19
C PHE A 65 -13.81 7.55 -15.21
N ASP A 66 -13.05 8.55 -14.78
CA ASP A 66 -12.59 9.65 -15.63
C ASP A 66 -11.30 9.24 -16.33
N LEU A 67 -11.41 8.92 -17.62
CA LEU A 67 -10.34 8.33 -18.42
C LEU A 67 -9.53 9.41 -19.14
N GLN A 68 -8.28 9.56 -18.72
CA GLN A 68 -7.22 10.24 -19.46
C GLN A 68 -6.50 9.20 -20.32
N PHE A 69 -6.93 9.05 -21.58
CA PHE A 69 -6.42 8.04 -22.50
C PHE A 69 -5.38 8.62 -23.47
N PHE A 70 -4.21 7.97 -23.49
CA PHE A 70 -3.12 8.24 -24.42
C PHE A 70 -2.93 7.01 -25.32
N CYS A 71 -2.82 7.25 -26.63
CA CYS A 71 -2.50 6.21 -27.60
C CYS A 71 -1.25 6.63 -28.36
N GLU A 72 -0.18 5.84 -28.22
CA GLU A 72 1.14 6.18 -28.76
C GLU A 72 1.45 5.48 -30.09
N ILE A 73 0.47 4.76 -30.63
CA ILE A 73 0.55 4.14 -31.96
C ILE A 73 -0.19 4.96 -33.02
N GLN A 74 0.15 4.71 -34.29
CA GLN A 74 -0.45 5.43 -35.42
C GLN A 74 -1.84 4.93 -35.82
N ASP A 75 -2.19 3.69 -35.45
CA ASP A 75 -3.49 3.10 -35.82
C ASP A 75 -4.64 3.69 -35.00
N LYS A 76 -5.27 4.72 -35.55
CA LYS A 76 -6.40 5.42 -34.92
C LYS A 76 -7.62 4.54 -34.71
N ALA A 77 -7.85 3.55 -35.57
CA ALA A 77 -9.01 2.67 -35.44
C ALA A 77 -8.82 1.71 -34.25
N LEU A 78 -7.61 1.16 -34.12
CA LEU A 78 -7.22 0.37 -32.96
C LEU A 78 -7.25 1.19 -31.67
N CYS A 79 -6.70 2.41 -31.68
CA CYS A 79 -6.78 3.34 -30.54
C CYS A 79 -8.23 3.60 -30.10
N ALA A 80 -9.16 3.80 -31.05
CA ALA A 80 -10.57 4.03 -30.74
C ALA A 80 -11.22 2.82 -30.07
N LYS A 81 -10.90 1.60 -30.53
CA LYS A 81 -11.36 0.36 -29.91
C LYS A 81 -10.83 0.22 -28.48
N ALA A 82 -9.52 0.45 -28.29
CA ALA A 82 -8.90 0.40 -26.96
C ALA A 82 -9.56 1.39 -26.00
N LYS A 83 -9.72 2.66 -26.40
CA LYS A 83 -10.42 3.68 -25.61
C LYS A 83 -11.84 3.25 -25.25
N SER A 84 -12.60 2.71 -26.20
CA SER A 84 -13.96 2.23 -25.97
C SER A 84 -14.01 1.09 -24.94
N SER A 85 -13.03 0.18 -24.96
CA SER A 85 -12.93 -0.88 -23.95
C SER A 85 -12.63 -0.34 -22.55
N PHE A 86 -11.80 0.70 -22.41
CA PHE A 86 -11.58 1.35 -21.11
C PHE A 86 -12.86 2.02 -20.58
N GLU A 87 -13.59 2.72 -21.45
CA GLU A 87 -14.86 3.32 -21.06
C GLU A 87 -15.86 2.27 -20.60
N GLU A 88 -15.91 1.12 -21.27
CA GLU A 88 -16.78 0.01 -20.88
C GLU A 88 -16.36 -0.65 -19.56
N ALA A 89 -15.05 -0.86 -19.34
CA ALA A 89 -14.54 -1.35 -18.06
C ALA A 89 -14.96 -0.41 -16.90
N GLY A 90 -14.86 0.91 -17.11
CA GLY A 90 -15.33 1.90 -16.15
C GLY A 90 -16.83 1.79 -15.85
N ARG A 91 -17.68 1.54 -16.87
CA ARG A 91 -19.12 1.31 -16.67
C ARG A 91 -19.39 0.03 -15.88
N ILE A 92 -18.70 -1.07 -16.19
CA ILE A 92 -18.84 -2.34 -15.47
C ILE A 92 -18.49 -2.16 -13.99
N ILE A 93 -17.36 -1.53 -13.68
CA ILE A 93 -16.95 -1.29 -12.28
C ILE A 93 -17.93 -0.35 -11.58
N THR A 94 -18.35 0.73 -12.25
CA THR A 94 -19.34 1.70 -11.71
C THR A 94 -20.69 1.03 -11.43
N SER A 95 -21.08 0.02 -12.21
CA SER A 95 -22.32 -0.72 -11.96
C SER A 95 -22.25 -1.61 -10.71
N THR A 96 -21.04 -1.96 -10.27
CA THR A 96 -20.77 -2.84 -9.12
C THR A 96 -20.53 -2.05 -7.84
N LEU A 97 -19.77 -0.95 -7.92
CA LEU A 97 -19.35 -0.15 -6.77
C LEU A 97 -20.21 1.11 -6.61
N ILE A 98 -20.50 1.45 -5.36
CA ILE A 98 -21.10 2.74 -5.00
C ILE A 98 -19.98 3.75 -4.78
N LEU A 99 -19.72 4.56 -5.80
CA LEU A 99 -18.68 5.60 -5.76
C LEU A 99 -19.29 6.97 -5.45
N ASN A 100 -18.60 7.75 -4.64
CA ASN A 100 -18.98 9.14 -4.33
C ASN A 100 -18.05 10.16 -4.98
N THR A 101 -16.85 9.72 -5.39
CA THR A 101 -15.86 10.55 -6.07
C THR A 101 -15.36 9.80 -7.30
N PRO A 102 -15.33 10.43 -8.49
CA PRO A 102 -14.79 9.79 -9.69
C PRO A 102 -13.35 9.30 -9.47
N ILE A 103 -13.04 8.15 -10.07
CA ILE A 103 -11.70 7.57 -10.10
C ILE A 103 -11.04 8.03 -11.40
N ILE A 104 -9.93 8.75 -11.29
CA ILE A 104 -9.22 9.32 -12.44
C ILE A 104 -8.15 8.33 -12.89
N ILE A 105 -8.22 7.87 -14.14
CA ILE A 105 -7.28 6.92 -14.71
C ILE A 105 -6.41 7.63 -15.75
N ASN A 106 -5.11 7.43 -15.66
CA ASN A 106 -4.19 7.71 -16.74
C ASN A 106 -3.80 6.39 -17.42
N ALA A 107 -4.30 6.16 -18.63
CA ALA A 107 -4.11 4.93 -19.37
C ALA A 107 -3.36 5.18 -20.69
N THR A 108 -2.32 4.40 -20.94
CA THR A 108 -1.51 4.46 -22.15
C THR A 108 -1.62 3.15 -22.93
N PHE A 109 -1.97 3.24 -24.22
CA PHE A 109 -1.88 2.13 -25.16
C PHE A 109 -0.70 2.37 -26.10
N GLN A 110 0.36 1.56 -25.96
CA GLN A 110 1.67 1.81 -26.56
C GLN A 110 2.37 0.52 -26.97
N ASP A 111 3.39 0.64 -27.82
CA ASP A 111 4.34 -0.46 -28.05
C ASP A 111 5.28 -0.55 -26.84
N MET A 112 5.22 -1.68 -26.12
CA MET A 112 6.03 -1.91 -24.91
C MET A 112 7.30 -2.72 -25.18
N GLU A 113 7.64 -2.97 -26.46
CA GLU A 113 8.78 -3.76 -26.96
C GLU A 113 8.75 -5.25 -26.60
N ASP A 114 8.34 -5.62 -25.38
CA ASP A 114 8.21 -6.99 -24.91
C ASP A 114 6.76 -7.50 -25.08
N PRO A 115 6.48 -8.41 -26.04
CA PRO A 115 5.14 -8.96 -26.25
C PRO A 115 4.68 -9.88 -25.10
N GLY A 116 5.56 -10.25 -24.16
CA GLY A 116 5.23 -11.01 -22.97
C GLY A 116 4.46 -10.22 -21.92
N ILE A 117 4.48 -8.88 -21.98
CA ILE A 117 3.71 -8.00 -21.10
C ILE A 117 2.41 -7.63 -21.81
N LEU A 118 1.28 -8.07 -21.27
CA LEU A 118 -0.04 -7.75 -21.84
C LEU A 118 -0.47 -6.33 -21.48
N GLY A 119 -0.34 -6.01 -20.20
CA GLY A 119 -0.60 -4.71 -19.61
C GLY A 119 -0.22 -4.75 -18.13
N ALA A 120 -0.33 -3.61 -17.48
CA ALA A 120 -0.19 -3.49 -16.04
C ALA A 120 -0.97 -2.26 -15.57
N ALA A 121 -1.66 -2.34 -14.44
CA ALA A 121 -2.14 -1.16 -13.74
C ALA A 121 -1.93 -1.22 -12.23
N GLY A 122 -1.92 -0.05 -11.61
CA GLY A 122 -1.72 0.08 -10.18
C GLY A 122 -2.08 1.47 -9.67
N PRO A 123 -2.19 1.65 -8.35
CA PRO A 123 -2.41 2.97 -7.79
C PRO A 123 -1.21 3.85 -8.09
N LEU A 124 -1.44 5.07 -8.61
CA LEU A 124 -0.38 6.06 -8.71
C LEU A 124 0.17 6.36 -7.32
N ARG A 125 -0.72 6.57 -6.34
CA ARG A 125 -0.36 6.88 -4.96
C ARG A 125 -0.96 5.86 -4.00
N SER A 126 -0.11 5.32 -3.14
CA SER A 126 -0.50 4.56 -1.95
C SER A 126 -0.34 5.44 -0.72
N ILE A 127 -1.37 5.45 0.14
CA ILE A 127 -1.50 6.33 1.29
C ILE A 127 -1.51 5.47 2.56
N PRO A 128 -0.64 5.75 3.55
CA PRO A 128 -0.69 5.10 4.85
C PRO A 128 -1.99 5.47 5.56
N MET A 129 -2.74 4.48 6.02
CA MET A 129 -3.95 4.63 6.82
C MET A 129 -3.86 3.68 8.01
N LYS A 130 -4.40 4.08 9.16
CA LYS A 130 -4.37 3.29 10.38
C LYS A 130 -5.64 2.46 10.52
N ASP A 131 -5.44 1.15 10.58
CA ASP A 131 -6.51 0.18 10.76
C ASP A 131 -7.02 0.08 12.21
N ASP A 132 -8.15 -0.60 12.40
CA ASP A 132 -8.77 -0.91 13.70
C ASP A 132 -7.94 -1.83 14.59
N ASP A 133 -7.04 -2.64 14.01
CA ASP A 133 -6.00 -3.39 14.73
C ASP A 133 -4.80 -2.52 15.16
N GLY A 134 -4.84 -1.22 14.81
CA GLY A 134 -3.82 -0.24 15.15
C GLY A 134 -2.60 -0.25 14.23
N ILE A 135 -2.56 -1.12 13.21
CA ILE A 135 -1.47 -1.21 12.24
C ILE A 135 -1.71 -0.19 11.12
N GLU A 136 -0.66 0.52 10.72
CA GLU A 136 -0.72 1.37 9.52
C GLU A 136 -0.49 0.51 8.28
N ARG A 137 -1.32 0.66 7.25
CA ARG A 137 -1.23 -0.05 5.96
C ARG A 137 -1.36 0.91 4.80
N LEU A 138 -0.80 0.53 3.65
CA LEU A 138 -0.88 1.28 2.41
C LEU A 138 -2.22 1.01 1.70
N TYR A 139 -3.02 2.05 1.53
CA TYR A 139 -4.27 2.04 0.79
C TYR A 139 -4.11 2.76 -0.55
N PRO A 140 -4.69 2.24 -1.65
CA PRO A 140 -4.68 2.96 -2.93
C PRO A 140 -5.49 4.24 -2.79
N GLN A 141 -5.02 5.36 -3.34
CA GLN A 141 -5.73 6.64 -3.17
C GLN A 141 -7.15 6.60 -3.76
N ALA A 142 -7.37 5.79 -4.82
CA ALA A 142 -8.68 5.56 -5.43
C ALA A 142 -9.75 5.19 -4.38
N LEU A 143 -9.35 4.37 -3.40
CA LEU A 143 -10.17 3.95 -2.26
C LEU A 143 -10.24 5.03 -1.18
N VAL A 144 -9.09 5.64 -0.81
CA VAL A 144 -9.05 6.65 0.26
C VAL A 144 -9.97 7.84 -0.03
N LYS A 145 -10.09 8.26 -1.31
CA LYS A 145 -11.05 9.29 -1.75
C LYS A 145 -12.51 8.93 -1.43
N GLN A 146 -12.86 7.65 -1.46
CA GLN A 146 -14.23 7.21 -1.19
C GLN A 146 -14.60 7.29 0.29
N PHE A 147 -13.64 7.38 1.21
CA PHE A 147 -13.90 7.49 2.65
C PHE A 147 -14.44 8.85 3.10
N GLN A 148 -14.38 9.88 2.23
CA GLN A 148 -14.94 11.24 2.50
C GLN A 148 -14.49 11.83 3.85
N LEU A 149 -13.21 11.64 4.17
CA LEU A 149 -12.61 12.08 5.42
C LEU A 149 -12.53 13.62 5.45
N GLY A 150 -12.88 14.24 6.59
CA GLY A 150 -12.82 15.71 6.71
C GLY A 150 -11.39 16.27 6.69
N SER A 151 -10.41 15.42 6.99
CA SER A 151 -9.00 15.68 6.74
C SER A 151 -8.36 14.41 6.25
N HIS A 152 -7.57 14.51 5.19
CA HIS A 152 -6.93 13.37 4.53
C HIS A 152 -5.58 13.80 3.94
N PRO A 153 -4.70 12.83 3.63
CA PRO A 153 -3.48 13.11 2.88
C PRO A 153 -3.78 13.67 1.49
N GLU A 154 -2.95 14.60 1.01
CA GLU A 154 -3.07 15.18 -0.32
C GLU A 154 -3.01 14.10 -1.41
N PHE A 155 -3.97 14.14 -2.32
CA PHE A 155 -4.06 13.20 -3.43
C PHE A 155 -3.17 13.63 -4.60
N ALA A 156 -2.62 12.65 -5.31
CA ALA A 156 -2.00 12.86 -6.61
C ALA A 156 -3.06 13.21 -7.67
N PRO A 157 -2.67 13.81 -8.82
CA PRO A 157 -3.61 14.24 -9.86
C PRO A 157 -4.45 13.13 -10.48
N VAL A 158 -3.93 11.90 -10.53
CA VAL A 158 -4.62 10.71 -11.04
C VAL A 158 -4.57 9.58 -10.01
N ASP A 159 -5.54 8.69 -10.05
CA ASP A 159 -5.72 7.60 -9.07
C ASP A 159 -5.01 6.32 -9.48
N ILE A 160 -5.17 5.94 -10.75
CA ILE A 160 -4.62 4.71 -11.33
C ILE A 160 -3.79 5.10 -12.55
N VAL A 161 -2.61 4.50 -12.66
CA VAL A 161 -1.82 4.49 -13.89
C VAL A 161 -1.90 3.11 -14.52
N ALA A 162 -2.05 3.06 -15.84
CA ALA A 162 -2.19 1.80 -16.57
C ALA A 162 -1.49 1.86 -17.93
N ASP A 163 -0.72 0.83 -18.25
CA ASP A 163 0.00 0.68 -19.51
C ASP A 163 -0.43 -0.62 -20.19
N PHE A 164 -0.76 -0.59 -21.48
CA PHE A 164 -1.19 -1.76 -22.24
C PHE A 164 -0.44 -1.87 -23.56
N ASN A 165 -0.07 -3.11 -23.90
CA ASN A 165 0.84 -3.38 -24.99
C ASN A 165 0.12 -3.57 -26.33
N SER A 166 0.33 -2.63 -27.24
CA SER A 166 -0.25 -2.65 -28.58
C SER A 166 0.26 -3.77 -29.49
N LEU A 167 1.36 -4.44 -29.15
CA LEU A 167 1.89 -5.58 -29.91
C LEU A 167 1.10 -6.87 -29.70
N VAL A 168 0.29 -6.94 -28.64
CA VAL A 168 -0.50 -8.12 -28.34
C VAL A 168 -1.69 -8.22 -29.30
N PRO A 169 -1.99 -9.41 -29.84
CA PRO A 169 -3.15 -9.62 -30.70
C PRO A 169 -4.45 -9.57 -29.87
N PHE A 170 -4.89 -8.37 -29.52
CA PHE A 170 -6.12 -8.19 -28.78
C PHE A 170 -7.37 -8.41 -29.65
N TRP A 171 -8.43 -8.87 -29.00
CA TRP A 171 -9.78 -8.88 -29.52
C TRP A 171 -10.60 -7.80 -28.82
N PHE A 172 -11.34 -7.02 -29.60
CA PHE A 172 -12.18 -5.94 -29.11
C PHE A 172 -13.65 -6.21 -29.44
N GLU A 173 -14.55 -5.64 -28.65
CA GLU A 173 -15.99 -5.76 -28.90
C GLU A 173 -16.35 -5.25 -30.31
N GLY A 174 -17.12 -6.06 -31.04
CA GLY A 174 -17.48 -5.79 -32.44
C GLY A 174 -16.47 -6.30 -33.49
N ASP A 175 -15.34 -6.89 -33.08
CA ASP A 175 -14.48 -7.64 -33.98
C ASP A 175 -15.15 -8.93 -34.48
N PRO A 176 -14.66 -9.53 -35.60
CA PRO A 176 -15.02 -10.90 -35.96
C PRO A 176 -14.79 -11.89 -34.80
N PRO A 177 -15.40 -13.09 -34.84
CA PRO A 177 -15.28 -14.06 -33.76
C PRO A 177 -13.83 -14.27 -33.30
N ILE A 178 -13.62 -14.22 -31.98
CA ILE A 178 -12.29 -14.30 -31.38
C ILE A 178 -11.59 -15.60 -31.79
N THR A 179 -10.29 -15.51 -32.10
CA THR A 179 -9.45 -16.66 -32.42
C THR A 179 -8.67 -17.13 -31.19
N ASN A 180 -8.22 -18.39 -31.19
CA ASN A 180 -7.42 -18.97 -30.11
C ASN A 180 -6.06 -18.27 -29.85
N LYS A 181 -5.65 -17.35 -30.72
CA LYS A 181 -4.42 -16.56 -30.57
C LYS A 181 -4.66 -15.17 -29.99
N GLN A 182 -5.92 -14.77 -29.82
CA GLN A 182 -6.25 -13.43 -29.35
C GLN A 182 -6.62 -13.42 -27.87
N ILE A 183 -6.34 -12.29 -27.22
CA ILE A 183 -6.69 -12.03 -25.83
C ILE A 183 -7.87 -11.04 -25.80
N GLY A 184 -8.91 -11.32 -25.02
CA GLY A 184 -10.04 -10.41 -24.84
C GLY A 184 -9.61 -9.15 -24.08
N PHE A 185 -9.57 -7.99 -24.75
CA PHE A 185 -8.98 -6.77 -24.17
C PHE A 185 -9.77 -6.20 -22.99
N LEU A 186 -11.10 -6.27 -23.05
CA LEU A 186 -11.96 -5.76 -21.98
C LEU A 186 -11.77 -6.53 -20.66
N GLU A 187 -11.59 -7.85 -20.73
CA GLU A 187 -11.29 -8.69 -19.57
C GLU A 187 -9.94 -8.31 -18.95
N LEU A 188 -8.91 -8.11 -19.78
CA LEU A 188 -7.60 -7.65 -19.32
C LEU A 188 -7.69 -6.28 -18.64
N ILE A 189 -8.41 -5.30 -19.22
CA ILE A 189 -8.57 -3.99 -18.58
C ILE A 189 -9.23 -4.13 -17.21
N LEU A 190 -10.30 -4.92 -17.11
CA LEU A 190 -10.98 -5.13 -15.83
C LEU A 190 -10.04 -5.74 -14.78
N HIS A 191 -9.26 -6.75 -15.17
CA HIS A 191 -8.25 -7.38 -14.33
C HIS A 191 -7.26 -6.35 -13.80
N GLU A 192 -6.61 -5.60 -14.69
CA GLU A 192 -5.60 -4.61 -14.32
C GLU A 192 -6.18 -3.50 -13.42
N LEU A 193 -7.39 -3.02 -13.72
CA LEU A 193 -8.04 -2.02 -12.87
C LEU A 193 -8.34 -2.54 -11.47
N MET A 194 -8.54 -3.84 -11.24
CA MET A 194 -8.67 -4.38 -9.88
C MET A 194 -7.38 -4.21 -9.06
N HIS A 195 -6.20 -4.36 -9.69
CA HIS A 195 -4.94 -4.01 -9.04
C HIS A 195 -4.87 -2.53 -8.69
N GLY A 196 -5.29 -1.64 -9.60
CA GLY A 196 -5.40 -0.21 -9.34
C GLY A 196 -6.35 0.14 -8.18
N LEU A 197 -7.41 -0.65 -8.00
CA LEU A 197 -8.37 -0.50 -6.91
C LEU A 197 -7.88 -1.07 -5.57
N GLY A 198 -6.83 -1.89 -5.55
CA GLY A 198 -6.21 -2.37 -4.31
C GLY A 198 -6.15 -3.89 -4.15
N PHE A 199 -6.51 -4.67 -5.17
CA PHE A 199 -6.21 -6.10 -5.19
C PHE A 199 -4.71 -6.30 -5.41
N ASN A 200 -3.87 -6.07 -4.40
CA ASN A 200 -2.43 -6.29 -4.50
C ASN A 200 -1.83 -6.48 -3.11
N SER A 201 -1.01 -7.51 -2.94
CA SER A 201 -0.24 -7.74 -1.72
C SER A 201 1.04 -6.90 -1.70
N ALA A 202 1.51 -6.52 -0.50
CA ALA A 202 2.83 -5.91 -0.36
C ALA A 202 3.97 -6.94 -0.34
N TRP A 203 3.64 -8.22 -0.22
CA TRP A 203 4.61 -9.29 -0.02
C TRP A 203 5.30 -9.70 -1.33
N SER A 204 6.62 -9.89 -1.26
CA SER A 204 7.44 -10.37 -2.37
C SER A 204 8.66 -11.13 -1.84
N ASP A 205 9.25 -11.97 -2.68
CA ASP A 205 10.55 -12.63 -2.51
C ASP A 205 11.76 -11.66 -2.59
N ASN A 206 11.73 -10.57 -1.81
CA ASN A 206 12.78 -9.54 -1.85
C ASN A 206 14.19 -10.06 -1.54
N PHE A 207 14.29 -11.23 -0.91
CA PHE A 207 15.54 -11.89 -0.59
C PHE A 207 15.51 -13.35 -1.05
N PRO A 208 16.67 -13.98 -1.29
CA PRO A 208 16.74 -15.36 -1.74
C PRO A 208 15.93 -16.30 -0.82
N GLN A 209 14.89 -16.95 -1.36
CA GLN A 209 14.01 -17.87 -0.63
C GLN A 209 13.32 -17.28 0.61
N ALA A 210 13.19 -15.94 0.71
CA ALA A 210 12.54 -15.29 1.83
C ALA A 210 11.61 -14.18 1.35
N ALA A 211 10.40 -14.17 1.92
CA ALA A 211 9.37 -13.21 1.59
C ALA A 211 9.30 -12.13 2.67
N THR A 212 9.08 -10.89 2.23
CA THR A 212 8.89 -9.73 3.11
C THR A 212 7.84 -8.81 2.50
N PRO A 213 7.13 -8.01 3.32
CA PRO A 213 6.32 -6.90 2.82
C PRO A 213 7.18 -5.83 2.13
N GLU A 214 6.52 -4.76 1.71
CA GLU A 214 7.17 -3.63 1.07
C GLU A 214 8.17 -2.95 2.01
N ILE A 215 9.41 -2.75 1.55
CA ILE A 215 10.49 -2.20 2.37
C ILE A 215 10.47 -0.68 2.28
N ILE A 216 10.13 -0.01 3.39
CA ILE A 216 10.12 1.46 3.43
C ILE A 216 11.52 1.99 3.75
N GLY A 217 11.97 2.95 2.94
CA GLY A 217 13.30 3.55 3.06
C GLY A 217 14.31 3.12 2.00
N LEU A 218 13.95 2.17 1.13
CA LEU A 218 14.65 1.88 -0.12
C LEU A 218 14.17 2.74 -1.30
N THR A 219 13.09 3.50 -1.10
CA THR A 219 12.54 4.43 -2.09
C THR A 219 13.36 5.72 -2.08
N THR A 220 14.21 5.90 -3.07
CA THR A 220 14.93 7.14 -3.26
C THR A 220 13.98 8.24 -3.75
N GLU A 221 14.14 9.42 -3.19
CA GLU A 221 13.74 10.66 -3.84
C GLU A 221 14.74 10.94 -4.99
N PRO A 222 14.34 11.09 -6.26
CA PRO A 222 13.35 10.36 -7.04
C PRO A 222 13.97 9.17 -7.83
N GLY A 223 13.43 7.96 -7.66
CA GLY A 223 13.33 6.91 -8.69
C GLY A 223 14.60 6.23 -9.21
N ILE A 224 15.79 6.62 -8.74
CA ILE A 224 17.04 5.91 -9.00
C ILE A 224 17.36 5.12 -7.75
N THR A 225 17.27 3.79 -7.78
CA THR A 225 17.96 2.95 -6.79
C THR A 225 19.46 3.16 -6.96
N ASP A 226 19.98 4.26 -6.40
CA ASP A 226 21.39 4.38 -6.16
C ASP A 226 21.70 3.31 -5.12
N LEU A 227 22.20 2.17 -5.62
CA LEU A 227 22.51 1.03 -4.78
C LEU A 227 23.50 1.41 -3.69
N ASN A 228 24.28 2.49 -3.87
CA ASN A 228 25.25 3.02 -2.91
C ASN A 228 24.67 4.07 -1.95
N ALA A 229 23.42 4.51 -2.15
CA ALA A 229 22.81 5.49 -1.27
C ALA A 229 22.56 4.90 0.11
N THR A 230 22.75 5.75 1.12
CA THR A 230 22.42 5.42 2.51
C THR A 230 20.92 5.15 2.65
N ILE A 231 20.57 4.05 3.30
CA ILE A 231 19.19 3.62 3.51
C ILE A 231 18.80 3.91 4.94
N VAL A 232 17.64 4.54 5.10
CA VAL A 232 16.99 4.68 6.41
C VAL A 232 15.84 3.71 6.44
N PHE A 233 16.03 2.54 7.04
CA PHE A 233 14.98 1.52 7.11
C PHE A 233 13.88 1.96 8.07
N ARG A 234 12.65 2.02 7.59
CA ARG A 234 11.47 2.47 8.35
C ARG A 234 10.48 1.35 8.64
N GLY A 235 10.87 0.11 8.38
CA GLY A 235 10.01 -1.05 8.56
C GLY A 235 9.57 -1.69 7.24
N PHE A 236 9.00 -2.87 7.39
CA PHE A 236 8.23 -3.57 6.39
C PHE A 236 6.76 -3.16 6.49
N GLN A 237 6.19 -2.76 5.37
CA GLN A 237 4.89 -2.13 5.30
C GLN A 237 3.92 -2.99 4.50
N GLU A 238 2.78 -3.29 5.12
CA GLU A 238 1.67 -4.03 4.50
C GLU A 238 0.78 -3.10 3.65
N ARG A 239 0.05 -3.70 2.71
CA ARG A 239 -1.07 -3.10 1.97
C ARG A 239 -2.40 -3.51 2.60
N ALA A 240 -3.46 -2.77 2.28
CA ALA A 240 -4.81 -3.03 2.79
C ALA A 240 -5.29 -4.49 2.60
N LEU A 241 -4.93 -5.13 1.48
CA LEU A 241 -5.26 -6.54 1.21
C LEU A 241 -4.66 -7.49 2.26
N ASP A 242 -3.42 -7.24 2.69
CA ASP A 242 -2.64 -8.12 3.56
C ASP A 242 -3.29 -8.31 4.93
N LYS A 243 -4.07 -7.32 5.40
CA LYS A 243 -4.81 -7.41 6.66
C LYS A 243 -5.67 -8.67 6.78
N TYR A 244 -6.18 -9.15 5.66
CA TYR A 244 -7.19 -10.21 5.59
C TYR A 244 -6.60 -11.57 5.22
N LEU A 245 -5.28 -11.69 5.14
CA LEU A 245 -4.61 -12.89 4.67
C LEU A 245 -4.26 -13.83 5.83
N ILE A 246 -4.70 -15.09 5.70
CA ILE A 246 -4.49 -16.16 6.67
C ILE A 246 -3.74 -17.31 6.02
N LEU A 247 -2.67 -17.75 6.68
CA LEU A 247 -1.85 -18.88 6.30
C LEU A 247 -2.47 -20.14 6.90
N LEU A 248 -2.92 -21.06 6.07
CA LEU A 248 -3.59 -22.30 6.51
C LEU A 248 -2.68 -23.29 7.25
N PRO A 249 -1.36 -23.43 6.93
CA PRO A 249 -0.51 -24.39 7.61
C PRO A 249 -0.41 -24.21 9.12
N ASP A 250 -0.48 -22.97 9.61
CA ASP A 250 -0.32 -22.64 11.03
C ASP A 250 -1.39 -21.69 11.59
N ASN A 251 -2.36 -21.32 10.75
CA ASN A 251 -3.48 -20.42 11.06
C ASN A 251 -3.04 -19.02 11.54
N LYS A 252 -1.84 -18.56 11.17
CA LYS A 252 -1.39 -17.20 11.46
C LYS A 252 -1.72 -16.25 10.30
N THR A 253 -1.81 -14.97 10.60
CA THR A 253 -2.00 -13.93 9.58
C THR A 253 -0.67 -13.50 8.97
N THR A 254 -0.68 -12.92 7.77
CA THR A 254 0.52 -12.24 7.26
C THR A 254 0.94 -11.09 8.20
N ALA A 255 0.00 -10.40 8.83
CA ALA A 255 0.28 -9.33 9.79
C ALA A 255 1.11 -9.81 11.00
N PHE A 256 0.89 -11.04 11.46
CA PHE A 256 1.74 -11.66 12.49
C PHE A 256 3.20 -11.73 12.01
N TYR A 257 3.44 -12.24 10.81
CA TYR A 257 4.78 -12.36 10.23
C TYR A 257 5.41 -10.99 9.94
N ALA A 258 4.64 -10.03 9.44
CA ALA A 258 5.10 -8.66 9.23
C ALA A 258 5.57 -8.02 10.55
N ASN A 259 4.86 -8.24 11.65
CA ASN A 259 5.26 -7.77 12.97
C ASN A 259 6.57 -8.43 13.46
N GLU A 260 6.75 -9.73 13.24
CA GLU A 260 8.00 -10.42 13.56
C GLU A 260 9.19 -9.90 12.74
N LEU A 261 8.98 -9.66 11.44
CA LEU A 261 9.97 -9.07 10.53
C LEU A 261 10.34 -7.63 10.96
N ASN A 262 9.37 -6.84 11.42
CA ASN A 262 9.58 -5.45 11.87
C ASN A 262 10.40 -5.32 13.16
N LYS A 263 10.72 -6.43 13.85
CA LYS A 263 11.71 -6.44 14.94
C LYS A 263 13.15 -6.27 14.42
N PHE A 264 13.38 -6.41 13.12
CA PHE A 264 14.68 -6.15 12.50
C PHE A 264 14.97 -4.66 12.45
N ALA A 265 15.96 -4.19 13.22
CA ALA A 265 16.69 -2.93 12.99
C ALA A 265 15.84 -1.68 12.64
N ASN A 266 14.59 -1.56 13.13
CA ASN A 266 13.70 -0.46 12.77
C ASN A 266 14.29 0.91 13.14
N GLY A 267 14.27 1.87 12.22
CA GLY A 267 14.87 3.19 12.36
C GLY A 267 16.39 3.22 12.19
N SER A 268 17.01 2.09 11.87
CA SER A 268 18.46 2.01 11.64
C SER A 268 18.83 2.53 10.26
N THR A 269 20.05 3.07 10.19
CA THR A 269 20.67 3.52 8.94
C THR A 269 21.66 2.47 8.43
N PHE A 270 21.60 2.17 7.15
CA PHE A 270 22.45 1.21 6.45
C PHE A 270 23.25 1.94 5.39
N LYS A 271 24.48 1.47 5.12
CA LYS A 271 25.39 2.16 4.21
C LYS A 271 24.84 2.24 2.79
N ASN A 272 24.25 1.13 2.35
CA ASN A 272 23.82 0.88 0.99
C ASN A 272 22.91 -0.37 0.95
N VAL A 273 22.34 -0.70 -0.22
CA VAL A 273 21.39 -1.82 -0.39
C VAL A 273 22.02 -3.16 -0.02
N ASP A 274 23.30 -3.34 -0.31
CA ASP A 274 24.04 -4.56 0.00
C ASP A 274 24.23 -4.72 1.52
N ASP A 275 24.65 -3.67 2.24
CA ASP A 275 24.80 -3.68 3.71
C ASP A 275 23.47 -3.96 4.41
N PHE A 276 22.37 -3.42 3.89
CA PHE A 276 21.03 -3.75 4.38
C PHE A 276 20.70 -5.23 4.15
N SER A 277 20.94 -5.73 2.94
CA SER A 277 20.62 -7.11 2.55
C SER A 277 21.45 -8.12 3.34
N ASP A 278 22.76 -7.91 3.46
CA ASP A 278 23.67 -8.76 4.22
C ASP A 278 23.26 -8.83 5.70
N LYS A 279 22.92 -7.68 6.30
CA LYS A 279 22.47 -7.63 7.69
C LYS A 279 21.10 -8.27 7.88
N PHE A 280 20.19 -8.12 6.93
CA PHE A 280 18.90 -8.79 7.00
C PHE A 280 19.07 -10.30 6.90
N ILE A 281 19.84 -10.80 5.94
CA ILE A 281 20.13 -12.24 5.74
C ILE A 281 20.80 -12.84 6.99
N ALA A 282 21.68 -12.10 7.65
CA ALA A 282 22.33 -12.52 8.90
C ALA A 282 21.40 -12.46 10.14
N SER A 283 20.21 -11.87 10.04
CA SER A 283 19.30 -11.68 11.17
C SER A 283 18.40 -12.89 11.44
N PRO A 284 17.86 -13.04 12.67
CA PRO A 284 16.81 -14.01 12.95
C PRO A 284 15.55 -13.81 12.09
N GLN A 285 15.24 -12.58 11.68
CA GLN A 285 14.08 -12.25 10.87
C GLN A 285 14.15 -12.84 9.46
N TYR A 286 15.34 -13.12 8.94
CA TYR A 286 15.46 -13.86 7.68
C TYR A 286 14.87 -15.27 7.77
N LEU A 287 14.97 -15.93 8.93
CA LEU A 287 14.33 -17.24 9.14
C LEU A 287 12.80 -17.14 9.09
N VAL A 288 12.24 -16.06 9.65
CA VAL A 288 10.80 -15.74 9.58
C VAL A 288 10.38 -15.52 8.12
N GLY A 289 11.19 -14.78 7.35
CA GLY A 289 10.94 -14.56 5.92
C GLY A 289 10.98 -15.86 5.11
N LYS A 290 11.90 -16.79 5.43
CA LYS A 290 11.94 -18.13 4.79
C LYS A 290 10.74 -19.00 5.14
N GLU A 291 10.26 -18.92 6.38
CA GLU A 291 9.08 -19.67 6.83
C GLU A 291 7.85 -19.26 6.02
N ILE A 292 7.51 -17.97 5.99
CA ILE A 292 6.34 -17.50 5.25
C ILE A 292 6.51 -17.67 3.73
N PHE A 293 7.73 -17.52 3.19
CA PHE A 293 8.03 -17.82 1.78
C PHE A 293 7.66 -19.24 1.42
N SER A 294 7.96 -20.22 2.29
CA SER A 294 7.62 -21.63 2.03
C SER A 294 6.11 -21.84 1.85
N TYR A 295 5.29 -21.03 2.51
CA TYR A 295 3.84 -21.06 2.32
C TYR A 295 3.44 -20.42 1.00
N PHE A 296 4.02 -19.28 0.62
CA PHE A 296 3.69 -18.60 -0.64
C PHE A 296 4.03 -19.40 -1.91
N VAL A 297 4.80 -20.48 -1.79
CA VAL A 297 5.10 -21.43 -2.88
C VAL A 297 4.54 -22.83 -2.64
N THR A 298 3.63 -22.98 -1.68
CA THR A 298 2.88 -24.22 -1.41
C THR A 298 1.43 -24.06 -1.86
N PRO A 299 0.91 -24.87 -2.80
CA PRO A 299 -0.46 -24.74 -3.29
C PRO A 299 -1.51 -24.74 -2.15
N LYS A 300 -2.49 -23.83 -2.26
CA LYS A 300 -3.62 -23.71 -1.32
C LYS A 300 -3.21 -23.50 0.14
N SER A 301 -2.15 -22.74 0.38
CA SER A 301 -1.65 -22.44 1.71
C SER A 301 -2.13 -21.08 2.25
N LEU A 302 -2.68 -20.22 1.39
CA LEU A 302 -3.03 -18.84 1.70
C LEU A 302 -4.48 -18.57 1.29
N VAL A 303 -5.24 -17.96 2.19
CA VAL A 303 -6.60 -17.51 1.92
C VAL A 303 -6.79 -16.06 2.30
N PHE A 304 -7.61 -15.36 1.53
CA PHE A 304 -8.24 -14.11 1.94
C PHE A 304 -9.52 -14.43 2.71
N LYS A 305 -9.61 -13.96 3.96
CA LYS A 305 -10.83 -14.04 4.76
C LYS A 305 -11.55 -12.67 4.75
N PRO A 306 -12.71 -12.55 4.09
CA PRO A 306 -13.44 -11.28 4.06
C PRO A 306 -13.89 -10.86 5.45
N SER A 307 -13.90 -9.55 5.73
CA SER A 307 -14.38 -8.99 7.00
C SER A 307 -15.90 -8.88 7.07
N VAL A 308 -16.55 -8.94 5.91
CA VAL A 308 -17.99 -8.78 5.73
C VAL A 308 -18.76 -10.10 5.78
N SER A 309 -18.06 -11.23 5.92
CA SER A 309 -18.65 -12.56 6.05
C SER A 309 -17.81 -13.48 6.94
N ASP A 310 -18.48 -14.23 7.81
CA ASP A 310 -17.85 -15.24 8.68
C ASP A 310 -17.88 -16.65 8.07
N LYS A 311 -18.47 -16.83 6.88
CA LYS A 311 -18.61 -18.16 6.29
C LYS A 311 -17.30 -18.64 5.68
N GLU A 312 -16.92 -19.88 5.98
CA GLU A 312 -15.74 -20.51 5.37
C GLU A 312 -15.84 -20.60 3.84
N GLU A 313 -17.04 -20.86 3.31
CA GLU A 313 -17.30 -20.92 1.88
C GLU A 313 -17.05 -19.59 1.16
N ASP A 314 -16.95 -18.46 1.89
CA ASP A 314 -16.70 -17.13 1.36
C ASP A 314 -15.20 -16.79 1.32
N MET A 315 -14.34 -17.60 1.95
CA MET A 315 -12.88 -17.45 1.86
C MET A 315 -12.40 -17.64 0.41
N THR A 316 -11.35 -16.91 0.02
CA THR A 316 -10.79 -16.95 -1.34
C THR A 316 -9.36 -17.47 -1.30
N TYR A 317 -9.08 -18.55 -2.02
CA TYR A 317 -7.72 -19.06 -2.13
C TYR A 317 -6.88 -18.16 -3.03
N LEU A 318 -5.69 -17.79 -2.57
CA LEU A 318 -4.75 -17.01 -3.37
C LEU A 318 -3.73 -17.93 -4.06
N GLU A 319 -3.14 -17.45 -5.14
CA GLU A 319 -2.20 -18.19 -5.97
C GLU A 319 -0.88 -18.44 -5.21
N THR A 320 -0.69 -19.68 -4.76
CA THR A 320 0.53 -20.12 -4.06
C THR A 320 1.14 -21.37 -4.69
N SER A 321 0.71 -21.76 -5.89
CA SER A 321 1.19 -22.96 -6.59
C SER A 321 2.45 -22.72 -7.42
N LEU A 322 2.77 -21.45 -7.70
CA LEU A 322 3.98 -21.05 -8.43
C LEU A 322 5.23 -21.29 -7.56
N ASN A 323 6.13 -22.15 -8.05
CA ASN A 323 7.42 -22.45 -7.45
C ASN A 323 8.49 -22.55 -8.55
N PRO A 324 9.42 -21.58 -8.68
CA PRO A 324 9.68 -20.48 -7.74
C PRO A 324 8.54 -19.45 -7.65
N PHE A 325 8.58 -18.62 -6.60
CA PHE A 325 7.69 -17.48 -6.44
C PHE A 325 7.82 -16.54 -7.64
N GLU A 326 6.71 -16.15 -8.25
CA GLU A 326 6.69 -15.26 -9.41
C GLU A 326 6.17 -13.89 -9.01
N ARG A 327 7.04 -12.88 -9.03
CA ARG A 327 6.67 -11.50 -8.64
C ARG A 327 5.57 -10.95 -9.53
N GLY A 328 4.57 -10.35 -8.90
CA GLY A 328 3.39 -9.83 -9.58
C GLY A 328 2.31 -10.89 -9.80
N SER A 329 2.65 -12.18 -9.77
CA SER A 329 1.69 -13.28 -9.95
C SER A 329 1.33 -13.94 -8.63
N SER A 330 2.29 -14.56 -7.95
CA SER A 330 2.11 -15.23 -6.67
C SER A 330 1.44 -14.29 -5.66
N ILE A 331 0.46 -14.79 -4.93
CA ILE A 331 -0.31 -14.17 -3.83
C ILE A 331 -1.06 -12.86 -4.13
N SER A 332 -0.77 -12.19 -5.24
CA SER A 332 -1.53 -11.04 -5.75
C SER A 332 -2.60 -11.44 -6.77
N HIS A 333 -2.86 -12.75 -6.90
CA HIS A 333 -3.89 -13.35 -7.74
C HIS A 333 -4.64 -14.45 -6.97
N VAL A 334 -5.81 -14.85 -7.47
CA VAL A 334 -6.53 -16.01 -6.96
C VAL A 334 -6.00 -17.32 -7.56
N ASP A 335 -6.17 -18.43 -6.84
CA ASP A 335 -5.73 -19.77 -7.26
C ASP A 335 -6.27 -20.13 -8.65
N ILE A 336 -5.39 -20.29 -9.63
CA ILE A 336 -5.79 -20.48 -11.03
C ILE A 336 -6.59 -21.77 -11.22
N ALA A 337 -6.14 -22.86 -10.59
CA ALA A 337 -6.74 -24.18 -10.76
C ALA A 337 -8.17 -24.23 -10.20
N MET A 338 -8.47 -23.43 -9.19
CA MET A 338 -9.79 -23.32 -8.59
C MET A 338 -10.72 -22.42 -9.39
N TYR A 339 -10.22 -21.31 -9.95
CA TYR A 339 -11.10 -20.19 -10.32
C TYR A 339 -11.23 -19.89 -11.82
N THR A 340 -10.34 -20.38 -12.70
CA THR A 340 -10.36 -20.06 -14.16
C THR A 340 -11.71 -20.26 -14.85
N ASN A 341 -12.50 -21.28 -14.44
CA ASN A 341 -13.80 -21.58 -15.05
C ASN A 341 -14.96 -21.36 -14.07
N THR A 342 -14.85 -20.35 -13.20
CA THR A 342 -15.86 -20.00 -12.19
C THR A 342 -16.25 -18.53 -12.29
N SER A 343 -17.07 -18.00 -11.37
CA SER A 343 -17.31 -16.54 -11.27
C SER A 343 -16.07 -15.72 -10.96
N GLU A 344 -15.02 -16.34 -10.42
CA GLU A 344 -13.86 -15.63 -9.87
C GLU A 344 -12.65 -15.67 -10.80
N PHE A 345 -12.89 -15.94 -12.10
CA PHE A 345 -11.85 -16.03 -13.12
C PHE A 345 -11.03 -14.74 -13.27
N LEU A 346 -11.65 -13.58 -12.99
CA LEU A 346 -11.09 -12.28 -13.37
C LEU A 346 -9.70 -12.03 -12.78
N MET A 347 -9.42 -12.51 -11.56
CA MET A 347 -8.14 -12.27 -10.86
C MET A 347 -7.21 -13.47 -10.86
N THR A 348 -7.33 -14.40 -11.82
CA THR A 348 -6.28 -15.41 -12.04
C THR A 348 -5.08 -14.77 -12.75
N TYR A 349 -3.86 -15.22 -12.47
CA TYR A 349 -2.64 -14.60 -13.02
C TYR A 349 -2.42 -14.85 -14.52
N LEU A 350 -3.18 -15.75 -15.13
CA LEU A 350 -3.22 -15.95 -16.58
C LEU A 350 -4.63 -15.70 -17.09
N GLN A 351 -4.70 -15.00 -18.22
CA GLN A 351 -5.90 -14.89 -19.01
C GLN A 351 -5.91 -15.94 -20.13
N GLU A 352 -7.03 -16.62 -20.30
CA GLU A 352 -7.21 -17.63 -21.34
C GLU A 352 -7.39 -16.98 -22.72
N SER A 353 -6.57 -17.39 -23.70
CA SER A 353 -6.71 -16.93 -25.08
C SER A 353 -7.93 -17.54 -25.77
N GLY A 354 -8.46 -16.84 -26.77
CA GLY A 354 -9.65 -17.30 -27.52
C GLY A 354 -10.96 -17.19 -26.75
N ARG A 355 -11.00 -16.39 -25.67
CA ARG A 355 -12.23 -16.10 -24.92
C ARG A 355 -12.51 -14.60 -24.92
N THR A 356 -13.75 -14.24 -25.22
CA THR A 356 -14.27 -12.90 -24.90
C THR A 356 -14.66 -12.85 -23.42
N LEU A 357 -14.83 -11.66 -22.86
CA LEU A 357 -15.34 -11.51 -21.49
C LEU A 357 -16.69 -12.24 -21.30
N ASN A 358 -17.57 -12.16 -22.30
CA ASN A 358 -18.86 -12.84 -22.26
C ASN A 358 -18.72 -14.37 -22.29
N ASP A 359 -17.70 -14.92 -22.96
CA ASP A 359 -17.42 -16.34 -22.89
C ASP A 359 -16.98 -16.75 -21.49
N SER A 360 -16.08 -15.98 -20.86
CA SER A 360 -15.62 -16.20 -19.49
C SER A 360 -16.78 -16.13 -18.49
N ILE A 361 -17.66 -15.12 -18.58
CA ILE A 361 -18.88 -15.02 -17.75
C ILE A 361 -19.81 -16.23 -17.96
N ARG A 362 -19.99 -16.66 -19.20
CA ARG A 362 -20.85 -17.82 -19.53
C ARG A 362 -20.29 -19.12 -18.98
N ILE A 363 -18.99 -19.36 -19.17
CA ILE A 363 -18.26 -20.53 -18.64
C ILE A 363 -18.33 -20.53 -17.11
N GLY A 364 -18.16 -19.35 -16.50
CA GLY A 364 -18.30 -19.17 -15.07
C GLY A 364 -19.71 -19.45 -14.55
N GLY A 365 -20.75 -19.49 -15.39
CA GLY A 365 -22.12 -19.84 -14.97
C GLY A 365 -23.13 -18.68 -15.02
N ASN A 366 -22.82 -17.58 -15.72
CA ASN A 366 -23.68 -16.40 -15.89
C ASN A 366 -24.12 -15.77 -14.55
N PHE A 367 -23.18 -15.62 -13.61
CA PHE A 367 -23.47 -14.98 -12.34
C PHE A 367 -23.94 -13.53 -12.53
N ALA A 368 -24.87 -13.10 -11.68
CA ALA A 368 -25.46 -11.76 -11.77
C ALA A 368 -24.45 -10.60 -11.62
N GLY A 369 -23.29 -10.85 -11.00
CA GLY A 369 -22.17 -9.90 -10.93
C GLY A 369 -21.37 -9.75 -12.22
N GLY A 370 -21.67 -10.57 -13.25
CA GLY A 370 -20.96 -10.58 -14.52
C GLY A 370 -19.49 -10.93 -14.32
N ALA A 371 -18.61 -10.02 -14.73
CA ALA A 371 -17.16 -10.17 -14.65
C ALA A 371 -16.62 -10.05 -13.21
N ILE A 372 -17.30 -9.29 -12.35
CA ILE A 372 -16.88 -9.09 -10.95
C ILE A 372 -17.64 -10.12 -10.11
N GLY A 373 -16.96 -11.23 -9.85
CA GLY A 373 -17.48 -12.35 -9.08
C GLY A 373 -17.89 -12.00 -7.65
N TYR A 374 -18.58 -12.92 -7.01
CA TYR A 374 -19.09 -12.74 -5.65
C TYR A 374 -17.92 -12.59 -4.66
N LYS A 375 -16.89 -13.43 -4.76
CA LYS A 375 -15.74 -13.37 -3.84
C LYS A 375 -14.90 -12.13 -4.08
N LEU A 376 -14.65 -11.77 -5.34
CA LEU A 376 -13.97 -10.52 -5.67
C LEU A 376 -14.70 -9.30 -5.10
N ARG A 377 -16.04 -9.29 -5.14
CA ARG A 377 -16.84 -8.24 -4.51
C ARG A 377 -16.65 -8.21 -2.99
N LEU A 378 -16.67 -9.36 -2.30
CA LEU A 378 -16.39 -9.43 -0.85
C LEU A 378 -14.99 -8.90 -0.50
N ILE A 379 -14.00 -9.13 -1.36
CA ILE A 379 -12.64 -8.58 -1.21
C ILE A 379 -12.69 -7.04 -1.28
N LEU A 380 -13.30 -6.48 -2.33
CA LEU A 380 -13.43 -5.02 -2.48
C LEU A 380 -14.21 -4.38 -1.31
N GLU A 381 -15.27 -5.03 -0.85
CA GLU A 381 -16.05 -4.60 0.32
C GLU A 381 -15.22 -4.63 1.61
N SER A 382 -14.39 -5.66 1.78
CA SER A 382 -13.51 -5.79 2.94
C SER A 382 -12.41 -4.72 2.94
N LEU A 383 -11.89 -4.35 1.76
CA LEU A 383 -10.93 -3.25 1.62
C LEU A 383 -11.56 -1.89 2.01
N GLY A 384 -12.84 -1.69 1.72
CA GLY A 384 -13.56 -0.47 2.05
C GLY A 384 -14.42 0.12 0.92
N TYR A 385 -14.57 -0.55 -0.22
CA TYR A 385 -15.48 -0.09 -1.28
C TYR A 385 -16.92 -0.42 -0.91
N ALA A 386 -17.82 0.55 -1.11
CA ALA A 386 -19.24 0.33 -0.89
C ALA A 386 -19.87 -0.38 -2.09
N THR A 387 -20.81 -1.27 -1.83
CA THR A 387 -21.62 -1.98 -2.82
C THR A 387 -23.09 -1.91 -2.44
N ARG A 388 -23.98 -2.48 -3.25
CA ARG A 388 -25.41 -2.55 -2.90
C ARG A 388 -25.65 -3.43 -1.68
N GLU A 389 -24.89 -4.51 -1.55
CA GLU A 389 -24.96 -5.49 -0.48
C GLU A 389 -24.28 -4.96 0.80
N ASN A 390 -23.20 -4.19 0.67
CA ASN A 390 -22.51 -3.54 1.77
C ASN A 390 -22.30 -2.03 1.52
N PRO A 391 -23.35 -1.19 1.74
CA PRO A 391 -23.29 0.23 1.42
C PRO A 391 -22.50 1.07 2.43
N LYS A 392 -22.06 0.49 3.55
CA LYS A 392 -21.32 1.16 4.63
C LYS A 392 -20.15 0.31 5.08
N PRO A 393 -19.15 0.12 4.21
CA PRO A 393 -18.00 -0.71 4.51
C PRO A 393 -17.13 -0.08 5.60
N TYR A 394 -16.17 -0.87 6.07
CA TYR A 394 -15.15 -0.44 7.01
C TYR A 394 -14.29 0.70 6.42
N ASN A 395 -14.00 1.72 7.24
CA ASN A 395 -13.12 2.83 6.88
C ASN A 395 -11.96 2.93 7.88
N PRO A 396 -10.70 2.86 7.43
CA PRO A 396 -9.56 3.13 8.29
C PRO A 396 -9.47 4.62 8.62
N SER A 397 -8.68 4.93 9.65
CA SER A 397 -8.44 6.31 10.09
C SER A 397 -7.21 6.92 9.41
N PRO A 398 -7.17 8.24 9.13
CA PRO A 398 -5.92 8.89 8.74
C PRO A 398 -4.83 8.64 9.78
N PRO A 399 -3.56 8.54 9.38
CA PRO A 399 -2.47 8.37 10.32
C PRO A 399 -2.36 9.60 11.23
N VAL A 400 -1.97 9.38 12.48
CA VAL A 400 -1.83 10.45 13.46
C VAL A 400 -0.50 11.16 13.20
N PHE A 401 -0.53 12.24 12.42
CA PHE A 401 0.64 13.10 12.26
C PHE A 401 0.83 13.92 13.54
N SER A 402 1.96 13.73 14.25
CA SER A 402 2.34 14.66 15.30
C SER A 402 2.47 16.05 14.69
N THR A 403 1.55 16.95 15.02
CA THR A 403 1.71 18.37 14.75
C THR A 403 2.66 18.94 15.79
N ASP A 404 3.95 18.59 15.75
CA ASP A 404 4.97 19.38 16.44
C ASP A 404 5.21 20.67 15.64
N LYS A 405 4.19 21.53 15.62
CA LYS A 405 4.44 22.96 15.69
C LYS A 405 4.89 23.22 17.13
N SER A 406 6.14 22.91 17.42
CA SER A 406 6.82 23.63 18.50
C SER A 406 6.82 25.10 18.08
N ASN A 407 5.84 25.84 18.59
CA ASN A 407 5.93 27.28 18.67
C ASN A 407 7.20 27.56 19.47
N ILE A 408 8.29 27.85 18.77
CA ILE A 408 9.44 28.52 19.35
C ILE A 408 8.97 29.94 19.66
N ASN A 409 8.18 30.09 20.73
CA ASN A 409 8.12 31.32 21.47
C ASN A 409 9.41 31.37 22.29
N THR A 410 10.44 31.99 21.70
CA THR A 410 11.59 32.51 22.42
C THR A 410 11.12 33.58 23.40
N SER A 411 10.66 33.16 24.58
CA SER A 411 10.69 34.00 25.79
C SER A 411 10.66 33.16 27.06
N SER A 412 11.56 32.20 27.20
CA SER A 412 11.95 31.74 28.54
C SER A 412 12.90 32.78 29.14
N ARG A 413 12.35 33.71 29.94
CA ARG A 413 13.14 34.45 30.91
C ARG A 413 13.77 33.43 31.85
N ILE A 414 15.07 33.22 31.71
CA ILE A 414 15.89 32.52 32.69
C ILE A 414 15.89 33.39 33.96
N THR A 415 15.04 33.06 34.93
CA THR A 415 15.22 33.54 36.30
C THR A 415 16.38 32.79 36.92
N PHE A 416 17.56 33.43 36.89
CA PHE A 416 18.69 33.08 37.74
C PHE A 416 18.29 33.37 39.20
N SER A 417 17.90 32.33 39.96
CA SER A 417 17.87 32.42 41.42
C SER A 417 19.29 32.24 41.96
N CYS A 418 20.00 33.35 42.12
CA CYS A 418 21.27 33.39 42.84
C CYS A 418 20.98 33.38 44.35
N ASN A 419 21.19 32.23 45.02
CA ASN A 419 21.17 32.17 46.47
C ASN A 419 22.50 32.71 47.02
N ILE A 420 22.51 33.97 47.43
CA ILE A 420 23.59 34.57 48.23
C ILE A 420 23.30 34.25 49.70
N TYR A 421 24.10 33.39 50.31
CA TYR A 421 24.19 33.26 51.76
C TYR A 421 25.01 34.43 52.32
N LEU A 422 24.35 35.38 53.00
CA LEU A 422 25.01 36.44 53.76
C LEU A 422 25.24 35.95 55.21
N ALA A 423 26.49 35.70 55.57
CA ALA A 423 26.89 35.46 56.95
C ALA A 423 26.96 36.80 57.72
N PHE A 424 26.11 36.98 58.71
CA PHE A 424 26.18 38.11 59.65
C PHE A 424 27.19 37.79 60.77
N ALA A 425 28.31 38.50 60.77
CA ALA A 425 29.24 38.53 61.89
C ALA A 425 28.84 39.65 62.87
N VAL A 426 28.75 39.27 64.15
CA VAL A 426 28.42 40.10 65.31
C VAL A 426 29.61 40.99 65.66
N GLY A 427 29.35 42.28 65.88
CA GLY A 427 30.31 43.24 66.43
C GLY A 427 29.59 44.36 67.17
N ILE A 428 29.23 44.11 68.44
CA ILE A 428 28.78 45.16 69.36
C ILE A 428 29.98 45.61 70.18
N THR A 429 30.20 46.92 70.13
CA THR A 429 31.23 47.70 70.82
C THR A 429 31.01 47.73 72.33
N MET A 430 32.13 47.55 73.05
CA MET A 430 32.31 47.75 74.48
C MET A 430 32.10 49.22 74.86
N ILE A 431 31.24 49.49 75.85
CA ILE A 431 31.21 50.76 76.60
C ILE A 431 31.75 50.50 78.00
N ILE A 432 32.71 51.35 78.36
CA ILE A 432 33.41 51.50 79.63
C ILE A 432 32.50 52.18 80.67
N SER A 433 32.45 51.67 81.90
CA SER A 433 32.15 52.39 83.16
C SER A 433 32.48 51.43 84.33
N ILE A 434 33.68 51.51 84.92
CA ILE A 434 33.99 52.16 86.21
C ILE A 434 33.17 51.59 87.39
N LEU A 435 33.70 50.56 88.07
CA LEU A 435 34.12 50.56 89.49
C LEU A 435 34.86 49.25 89.82
#